data_AF-A0A914E6K3-F1
#
_entry.id   AF-A0A914E6K3-F1
#
_cell.length_a   1.000
_cell.length_b   1.000
_cell.length_c   1.000
_cell.angle_alpha   90.00
_cell.angle_beta   90.00
_cell.angle_gamma   90.00
#
_symmetry.space_group_name_H-M   'P 1'
#
loop_
_entity.id
_entity.type
_entity.pdbx_description
1 polymer ?
#
loop_
_entity_poly.entity_id
_entity_poly.type
_entity_poly.pdbx_seq_one_letter_code
_entity_poly.pdbx_strand_id
1 'polypeptide(L)'
;MKGTDYRDILRRHMLSYARVHMPPSWLFQQDNDPKQTAKLTKRWFRHPRSMSTSFFGQPRAQISTPMSIYDELFQAIQKWVQIPRATILGLVESSRMRAVIKAKSYATKY
;
A
#
# COMPACT_ATOMS: atom_id res chain seq x y z
N MET A 1 -12.15 -9.40 2.31
CA MET A 1 -11.13 -9.24 3.38
C MET A 1 -11.67 -8.32 4.46
N LYS A 2 -11.68 -8.77 5.72
CA LYS A 2 -12.12 -7.98 6.89
C LYS A 2 -10.97 -7.12 7.44
N GLY A 3 -11.28 -6.16 8.31
CA GLY A 3 -10.26 -5.33 8.97
C GLY A 3 -9.30 -6.13 9.88
N THR A 4 -9.76 -7.25 10.43
CA THR A 4 -8.93 -8.20 11.20
C THR A 4 -7.88 -8.87 10.33
N ASP A 5 -8.28 -9.32 9.14
CA ASP A 5 -7.39 -9.96 8.17
C ASP A 5 -6.33 -8.97 7.71
N TYR A 6 -6.73 -7.72 7.44
CA TYR A 6 -5.81 -6.64 7.10
C TYR A 6 -4.78 -6.38 8.19
N ARG A 7 -5.21 -6.23 9.45
CA ARG A 7 -4.30 -6.08 10.60
C ARG A 7 -3.31 -7.25 10.70
N ASP A 8 -3.79 -8.47 10.49
CA ASP A 8 -2.94 -9.66 10.61
C ASP A 8 -1.89 -9.74 9.50
N ILE A 9 -2.24 -9.34 8.27
CA ILE A 9 -1.28 -9.18 7.16
C ILE A 9 -0.23 -8.12 7.51
N LEU A 10 -0.67 -6.94 7.98
CA LEU A 10 0.24 -5.87 8.38
C LEU A 10 1.22 -6.31 9.48
N ARG A 11 0.72 -7.03 10.48
CA ARG A 11 1.54 -7.50 11.60
C ARG A 11 2.53 -8.59 11.16
N ARG A 12 2.07 -9.58 10.38
CA ARG A 12 2.88 -10.76 10.02
C ARG A 12 3.92 -10.46 8.96
N HIS A 13 3.56 -9.68 7.95
CA HIS A 13 4.42 -9.45 6.78
C HIS A 13 5.05 -8.07 6.80
N MET A 14 4.24 -6.99 6.85
CA MET A 14 4.78 -5.63 6.70
C MET A 14 5.67 -5.21 7.86
N LEU A 15 5.20 -5.39 9.11
CA LEU A 15 5.98 -5.00 10.29
C LEU A 15 7.23 -5.84 10.47
N SER A 16 7.14 -7.15 10.23
CA SER A 16 8.29 -8.06 10.30
C SER A 16 9.36 -7.67 9.28
N TYR A 17 8.97 -7.37 8.04
CA TYR A 17 9.88 -6.91 7.01
C TYR A 17 10.51 -5.56 7.37
N ALA A 18 9.69 -4.60 7.79
CA ALA A 18 10.16 -3.25 8.09
C ALA A 18 11.19 -3.19 9.22
N ARG A 19 11.05 -4.05 10.24
CA ARG A 19 12.03 -4.13 11.34
C ARG A 19 13.43 -4.53 10.88
N VAL A 20 13.54 -5.26 9.79
CA VAL A 20 14.81 -5.78 9.27
C VAL A 20 15.36 -4.90 8.16
N HIS A 21 14.49 -4.35 7.31
CA HIS A 21 14.90 -3.76 6.03
C HIS A 21 14.64 -2.25 5.90
N MET A 22 13.91 -1.64 6.83
CA MET A 22 13.59 -0.21 6.76
C MET A 22 14.38 0.59 7.79
N PRO A 23 14.74 1.85 7.48
CA PRO A 23 15.38 2.72 8.45
C PRO A 23 14.42 3.04 9.62
N PRO A 24 14.92 3.48 10.78
CA PRO A 24 14.07 3.80 11.95
C PRO A 24 12.94 4.80 11.65
N SER A 25 13.16 5.74 10.74
CA SER A 25 12.21 6.82 10.39
C SER A 25 11.47 6.58 9.07
N TRP A 26 10.86 5.40 8.92
CA TRP A 26 10.12 5.06 7.71
C TRP A 26 8.62 5.38 7.81
N LEU A 27 7.97 5.57 6.66
CA LEU A 27 6.55 5.92 6.56
C LEU A 27 5.77 4.85 5.77
N PHE A 28 4.66 4.38 6.33
CA PHE A 28 3.75 3.45 5.68
C PHE A 28 2.61 4.21 4.96
N GLN A 29 2.56 4.12 3.63
CA GLN A 29 1.50 4.73 2.84
C GLN A 29 0.38 3.72 2.54
N GLN A 30 -0.87 4.13 2.79
CA GLN A 30 -2.07 3.32 2.52
C GLN A 30 -3.21 4.22 2.01
N ASP A 31 -4.28 3.61 1.47
CA ASP A 31 -5.44 4.35 0.96
C ASP A 31 -6.53 4.55 2.04
N ASN A 32 -7.60 5.25 1.68
CA ASN A 32 -8.71 5.54 2.61
C ASN A 32 -9.82 4.47 2.60
N ASP A 33 -9.50 3.22 2.25
CA ASP A 33 -10.49 2.14 2.27
C ASP A 33 -11.12 2.01 3.69
N PRO A 34 -12.44 1.83 3.80
CA PRO A 34 -13.13 1.69 5.09
C PRO A 34 -12.50 0.66 6.04
N LYS A 35 -11.90 -0.43 5.53
CA LYS A 35 -11.22 -1.44 6.37
C LYS A 35 -9.88 -0.96 6.94
N GLN A 36 -9.21 -0.05 6.24
CA GLN A 36 -7.93 0.54 6.65
C GLN A 36 -8.15 1.70 7.63
N THR A 37 -9.27 2.40 7.48
CA THR A 37 -9.68 3.51 8.35
C THR A 37 -10.59 3.09 9.51
N ALA A 38 -10.93 1.80 9.62
CA ALA A 38 -11.74 1.24 10.70
C ALA A 38 -11.12 1.49 12.08
N LYS A 39 -11.97 1.59 13.11
CA LYS A 39 -11.56 1.87 14.51
C LYS A 39 -10.51 0.88 15.02
N LEU A 40 -10.63 -0.40 14.66
CA LEU A 40 -9.69 -1.46 15.02
C LEU A 40 -8.30 -1.21 14.43
N THR A 41 -8.24 -0.91 13.13
CA THR A 41 -6.99 -0.65 12.40
C THR A 41 -6.33 0.64 12.89
N LYS A 42 -7.09 1.73 13.06
CA LYS A 42 -6.61 2.99 13.64
C LYS A 42 -6.07 2.81 15.07
N ARG A 43 -6.73 2.01 15.90
CA ARG A 43 -6.24 1.72 17.26
C ARG A 43 -4.91 0.99 17.22
N TRP A 44 -4.72 0.05 16.28
CA TRP A 44 -3.47 -0.67 16.14
C TRP A 44 -2.31 0.26 15.78
N PHE A 45 -2.49 1.18 14.83
CA PHE A 45 -1.46 2.15 14.42
C PHE A 45 -1.03 3.15 15.52
N ARG A 46 -1.85 3.32 16.56
CA ARG A 46 -1.48 4.15 17.74
C ARG A 46 -0.65 3.39 18.77
N HIS A 47 -0.45 2.08 18.60
CA HIS A 47 0.30 1.31 19.57
C HIS A 47 1.81 1.54 19.35
N PRO A 48 2.64 1.70 20.39
CA PRO A 48 4.09 1.90 20.25
C PRO A 48 4.86 0.78 19.52
N ARG A 49 4.19 -0.34 19.21
CA ARG A 49 4.76 -1.51 18.55
C ARG A 49 4.28 -1.65 17.09
N SER A 50 3.49 -0.69 16.60
CA SER A 50 3.03 -0.61 15.22
C SER A 50 3.90 0.35 14.40
N MET A 51 3.47 0.62 13.16
CA MET A 51 4.18 1.38 12.15
C MET A 51 3.60 2.80 12.04
N SER A 52 4.40 3.80 11.63
CA SER A 52 3.89 5.14 11.34
C SER A 52 3.24 5.18 9.95
N THR A 53 2.13 5.90 9.79
CA THR A 53 1.33 5.87 8.54
C THR A 53 0.93 7.25 8.03
N SER A 54 0.87 7.40 6.69
CA SER A 54 0.26 8.52 5.98
C SER A 54 -0.92 8.07 5.11
N PHE A 55 -1.83 9.00 4.81
CA PHE A 55 -3.01 8.79 3.96
C PHE A 55 -2.98 9.73 2.75
N PHE A 56 -3.29 9.20 1.57
CA PHE A 56 -3.61 9.98 0.37
C PHE A 56 -4.96 9.53 -0.16
N GLY A 57 -5.90 10.47 -0.38
CA GLY A 57 -7.31 10.13 -0.59
C GLY A 57 -7.91 10.61 -1.91
N GLN A 58 -8.40 9.68 -2.72
CA GLN A 58 -9.62 9.82 -3.53
C GLN A 58 -10.48 8.54 -3.34
N PRO A 59 -11.82 8.63 -3.33
CA PRO A 59 -12.69 7.45 -3.23
C PRO A 59 -12.60 6.60 -4.50
N ARG A 60 -12.50 5.28 -4.35
CA ARG A 60 -12.41 4.33 -5.47
C ARG A 60 -13.72 3.56 -5.63
N ALA A 61 -14.21 3.45 -6.87
CA ALA A 61 -15.32 2.58 -7.23
C ALA A 61 -14.87 1.10 -7.19
N GLN A 62 -15.73 0.22 -6.67
CA GLN A 62 -15.47 -1.22 -6.65
C GLN A 62 -15.61 -1.79 -8.06
N ILE A 63 -14.55 -2.44 -8.55
CA ILE A 63 -14.58 -3.21 -9.79
C ILE A 63 -14.66 -4.68 -9.39
N SER A 64 -15.76 -5.35 -9.78
CA SER A 64 -15.94 -6.79 -9.62
C SER A 64 -15.36 -7.49 -10.84
N THR A 65 -14.28 -8.24 -10.66
CA THR A 65 -13.72 -9.10 -11.71
C THR A 65 -14.21 -10.54 -11.53
N PRO A 66 -14.68 -11.22 -12.59
CA PRO A 66 -15.06 -12.62 -12.53
C PRO A 66 -13.87 -13.54 -12.23
N MET A 67 -14.16 -14.63 -11.52
CA MET A 67 -13.20 -15.51 -10.88
C MET A 67 -12.87 -16.69 -11.81
N SER A 68 -11.77 -16.59 -12.55
CA SER A 68 -11.17 -17.68 -13.33
C SER A 68 -9.72 -17.32 -13.68
N ILE A 69 -8.79 -17.32 -12.70
CA ILE A 69 -7.44 -16.78 -12.96
C ILE A 69 -6.35 -17.17 -11.94
N TYR A 70 -6.54 -18.19 -11.09
CA TYR A 70 -5.59 -18.48 -9.99
C TYR A 70 -4.19 -18.87 -10.47
N ASP A 71 -4.07 -19.72 -11.51
CA ASP A 71 -2.77 -20.15 -12.02
C ASP A 71 -2.01 -19.02 -12.73
N GLU A 72 -2.72 -18.22 -13.53
CA GLU A 72 -2.14 -17.03 -14.18
C GLU A 72 -1.75 -15.96 -13.16
N LEU A 73 -2.56 -15.75 -12.11
CA LEU A 73 -2.20 -14.89 -10.98
C LEU A 73 -0.97 -15.41 -10.25
N PHE A 74 -0.88 -16.72 -10.03
CA PHE A 74 0.26 -17.29 -9.32
C PHE A 74 1.55 -17.17 -10.14
N GLN A 75 1.48 -17.36 -11.47
CA GLN A 75 2.59 -17.07 -12.36
C GLN A 75 2.97 -15.58 -12.34
N ALA A 76 1.99 -14.66 -12.28
CA ALA A 76 2.26 -13.24 -12.12
C ALA A 76 2.95 -12.92 -10.78
N ILE A 77 2.62 -13.64 -9.70
CA ILE A 77 3.32 -13.53 -8.41
C ILE A 77 4.77 -13.98 -8.53
N GLN A 78 5.10 -15.02 -9.31
CA GLN A 78 6.50 -15.43 -9.52
C GLN A 78 7.34 -14.34 -10.19
N LYS A 79 6.74 -13.54 -11.09
CA LYS A 79 7.40 -12.39 -11.71
C LYS A 79 7.69 -11.26 -10.72
N TRP A 80 6.98 -11.18 -9.59
CA TRP A 80 7.20 -10.16 -8.56
C TRP A 80 8.64 -10.17 -8.02
N VAL A 81 9.21 -11.35 -7.82
CA VAL A 81 10.58 -11.52 -7.29
C VAL A 81 11.65 -11.03 -8.28
N GLN A 82 11.32 -11.01 -9.57
CA GLN A 82 12.24 -10.64 -10.64
C GLN A 82 12.29 -9.12 -10.89
N ILE A 83 11.43 -8.32 -10.24
CA ILE A 83 11.38 -6.87 -10.44
C ILE A 83 12.68 -6.24 -9.91
N PRO A 84 13.49 -5.57 -10.75
CA PRO A 84 14.72 -4.95 -10.30
C PRO A 84 14.45 -3.84 -9.28
N ARG A 85 15.28 -3.76 -8.25
CA ARG A 85 15.19 -2.70 -7.24
C ARG A 85 15.27 -1.30 -7.86
N ALA A 86 16.06 -1.13 -8.92
CA ALA A 86 16.17 0.13 -9.65
C ALA A 86 14.82 0.60 -10.24
N THR A 87 14.01 -0.33 -10.75
CA THR A 87 12.66 -0.03 -11.25
C THR A 87 11.75 0.49 -10.13
N ILE A 88 11.80 -0.16 -8.96
CA ILE A 88 11.00 0.26 -7.79
C ILE A 88 11.41 1.66 -7.33
N LEU A 89 12.72 1.93 -7.25
CA LEU A 89 13.23 3.25 -6.86
C LEU A 89 12.81 4.35 -7.86
N GLY A 90 12.95 4.09 -9.16
CA GLY A 90 12.53 5.04 -10.19
C GLY A 90 11.04 5.37 -10.16
N LEU A 91 10.19 4.43 -9.71
CA LEU A 91 8.76 4.67 -9.50
C LEU A 91 8.49 5.54 -8.27
N VAL A 92 9.19 5.29 -7.15
CA VAL A 92 9.05 6.07 -5.91
C VAL A 92 9.52 7.51 -6.11
N GLU A 93 10.60 7.71 -6.87
CA GLU A 93 11.18 9.02 -7.18
C GLU A 93 10.44 9.77 -8.29
N SER A 94 9.39 9.17 -8.88
CA SER A 94 8.67 9.76 -10.00
C SER A 94 7.97 11.08 -9.65
N SER A 95 7.91 11.99 -10.62
CA SER A 95 7.43 13.37 -10.46
C SER A 95 5.90 13.52 -10.35
N ARG A 96 5.18 12.46 -9.98
CA ARG A 96 3.71 12.44 -9.87
C ARG A 96 3.18 13.56 -8.97
N MET A 97 3.84 13.79 -7.83
CA MET A 97 3.45 14.88 -6.92
C MET A 97 3.53 16.26 -7.59
N ARG A 98 4.57 16.52 -8.40
CA ARG A 98 4.69 17.78 -9.15
C ARG A 98 3.58 17.93 -10.20
N ALA A 99 3.19 16.83 -10.83
CA ALA A 99 2.07 16.83 -11.77
C ALA A 99 0.74 17.17 -11.07
N VAL A 100 0.48 16.62 -9.88
CA VAL A 100 -0.71 16.92 -9.07
C VAL A 100 -0.74 18.39 -8.63
N ILE A 101 0.40 18.93 -8.17
CA ILE A 101 0.52 20.35 -7.80
C ILE A 101 0.24 21.25 -9.02
N LYS A 102 0.85 20.94 -10.18
CA LYS A 102 0.61 21.69 -11.42
C LYS A 102 -0.85 21.60 -11.87
N ALA A 103 -1.47 20.44 -11.69
CA ALA A 103 -2.87 20.20 -11.98
C ALA A 103 -3.81 20.77 -10.90
N LYS A 104 -3.32 21.48 -9.87
CA LYS A 104 -4.14 22.01 -8.77
C LYS A 104 -5.07 20.95 -8.14
N SER A 105 -4.52 19.77 -7.88
CA SER A 105 -5.24 18.61 -7.32
C SER A 105 -6.27 17.96 -8.25
N TYR A 106 -6.39 18.38 -9.51
CA TYR A 106 -7.17 17.67 -10.53
C TYR A 106 -6.44 16.42 -11.02
N ALA A 107 -7.18 15.56 -11.71
CA ALA A 107 -6.66 14.31 -12.28
C ALA A 107 -5.45 14.56 -13.18
N THR A 108 -4.48 13.66 -13.10
CA THR A 108 -3.26 13.69 -13.93
C THR A 108 -3.25 12.52 -14.91
N LYS A 109 -2.28 12.47 -15.82
CA LYS A 109 -2.07 11.32 -16.72
C LYS A 109 -1.61 10.03 -16.01
N TYR A 110 -1.31 10.11 -14.71
CA TYR A 110 -0.87 8.99 -13.87
C TYR A 110 -1.98 8.47 -12.98
#